data_AF-A0AA38TRB1-F1
#
_entry.id   AF-A0AA38TRB1-F1
#
_cell.length_a   1.000
_cell.length_b   1.000
_cell.length_c   1.000
_cell.angle_alpha   90.00
_cell.angle_beta   90.00
_cell.angle_gamma   90.00
#
_symmetry.space_group_name_H-M   'P 1'
#
loop_
_entity.id
_entity.type
_entity.pdbx_description
1 polymer ?
#
loop_
_entity_poly.entity_id
_entity_poly.type
_entity_poly.pdbx_seq_one_letter_code
_entity_poly.pdbx_strand_id
1 'polypeptide(L)'
;MMGDDEEAVARGSVLFYGVGHMLNDITAACWFTYLLVFITDIGLSPKDAAVVMLSGQIADGFTTIFAGELIDRFGHFKVWHGAGSILVAVSFSSVFGGCVPCIIFGNDSSSLQTIGYSFFAAVFNVGWAATQVSHMSMVNCITLNSTSRVVLTSCRNAFSMVANLSLYAIAFAVFHIRPSKTTSDVENQYRWIAYSSIFIGCCFVVLFHIGTKEPRLKEEFRGHGYEKLSWTFWFKKLLYYQVALVYMLTRLITNVSQAFLAFYVINDLRMAQSSKALIPAMIYICSFIVSIILQELTWTGQRLKGFFSVGGVLWILCGSAFLFMPGSMKDVMYFLSLVIGIANALIT
;
A
#
# COMPACT_ATOMS: atom_id res chain seq x y z
N MET A 1 29.20 -27.66 -20.50
CA MET A 1 27.77 -27.86 -20.25
C MET A 1 27.24 -26.49 -19.82
N MET A 2 26.88 -25.53 -20.67
CA MET A 2 25.95 -25.49 -21.81
C MET A 2 24.57 -26.07 -21.44
N GLY A 3 23.62 -25.16 -21.18
CA GLY A 3 22.18 -25.43 -21.14
C GLY A 3 21.50 -25.39 -19.77
N ASP A 4 21.63 -24.31 -18.99
CA ASP A 4 20.53 -23.94 -18.09
C ASP A 4 19.69 -22.92 -18.87
N ASP A 5 18.61 -23.45 -19.44
CA ASP A 5 17.67 -22.73 -20.26
C ASP A 5 17.23 -21.40 -19.62
N GLU A 6 17.22 -20.32 -20.40
CA GLU A 6 16.39 -19.14 -20.16
C GLU A 6 14.91 -19.55 -20.25
N GLU A 7 14.46 -20.45 -19.37
CA GLU A 7 13.11 -20.97 -19.40
C GLU A 7 12.17 -19.85 -18.93
N ALA A 8 11.23 -19.47 -19.81
CA ALA A 8 10.22 -18.49 -19.49
C ALA A 8 9.42 -18.95 -18.27
N VAL A 9 9.27 -18.07 -17.28
CA VAL A 9 8.53 -18.38 -16.05
C VAL A 9 7.11 -18.84 -16.40
N ALA A 10 6.72 -20.03 -15.93
CA ALA A 10 5.41 -20.60 -16.20
C ALA A 10 4.30 -19.60 -15.81
N ARG A 11 3.29 -19.45 -16.68
CA ARG A 11 2.18 -18.48 -16.48
C ARG A 11 1.49 -18.62 -15.11
N GLY A 12 1.34 -19.85 -14.61
CA GLY A 12 0.79 -20.11 -13.28
C GLY A 12 1.65 -19.51 -12.16
N SER A 13 2.98 -19.61 -12.26
CA SER A 13 3.90 -19.01 -11.26
C SER A 13 3.83 -17.49 -11.26
N VAL A 14 3.61 -16.86 -12.43
CA VAL A 14 3.42 -15.40 -12.51
C VAL A 14 2.17 -14.96 -11.76
N LEU A 15 1.05 -15.65 -12.01
CA LEU A 15 -0.22 -15.37 -11.35
C LEU A 15 -0.12 -15.57 -9.83
N PHE A 16 0.41 -16.71 -9.39
CA PHE A 16 0.53 -17.02 -7.97
C PHE A 16 1.44 -16.04 -7.24
N TYR A 17 2.56 -15.63 -7.85
CA TYR A 17 3.41 -14.58 -7.28
C TYR A 17 2.68 -13.24 -7.20
N GLY A 18 1.98 -12.85 -8.27
CA GLY A 18 1.28 -11.57 -8.36
C GLY A 18 0.22 -11.36 -7.27
N VAL A 19 -0.50 -12.41 -6.88
CA VAL A 19 -1.54 -12.32 -5.84
C VAL A 19 -1.00 -12.24 -4.40
N GLY A 20 0.27 -12.55 -4.17
CA GLY A 20 0.83 -12.68 -2.82
C GLY A 20 0.74 -11.40 -1.98
N HIS A 21 0.82 -10.24 -2.62
CA HIS A 21 0.81 -8.95 -1.94
C HIS A 21 -0.60 -8.36 -1.71
N MET A 22 -1.67 -9.06 -2.12
CA MET A 22 -3.04 -8.54 -2.11
C MET A 22 -3.51 -8.09 -0.70
N LEU A 23 -3.22 -8.87 0.35
CA LEU A 23 -3.57 -8.50 1.72
C LEU A 23 -2.87 -7.22 2.18
N ASN A 24 -1.59 -7.07 1.87
CA ASN A 24 -0.84 -5.86 2.19
C ASN A 24 -1.36 -4.64 1.44
N ASP A 25 -1.74 -4.80 0.17
CA ASP A 25 -2.20 -3.69 -0.66
C ASP A 25 -3.61 -3.23 -0.27
N ILE A 26 -4.53 -4.16 0.00
CA ILE A 26 -5.90 -3.81 0.42
C ILE A 26 -5.91 -3.13 1.80
N THR A 27 -5.07 -3.59 2.71
CA THR A 27 -4.94 -3.01 4.05
C THR A 27 -4.19 -1.68 4.03
N ALA A 28 -3.16 -1.51 3.19
CA ALA A 28 -2.48 -0.24 2.99
C ALA A 28 -3.42 0.82 2.41
N ALA A 29 -4.23 0.44 1.42
CA ALA A 29 -5.23 1.34 0.83
C ALA A 29 -6.20 1.87 1.90
N CYS A 30 -6.65 0.98 2.79
CA CYS A 30 -7.57 1.33 3.87
C CYS A 30 -6.87 2.15 4.96
N TRP A 31 -5.64 1.79 5.31
CA TRP A 31 -4.80 2.52 6.24
C TRP A 31 -4.62 3.97 5.78
N PHE A 32 -4.15 4.19 4.55
CA PHE A 32 -3.92 5.55 4.07
C PHE A 32 -5.24 6.30 3.91
N THR A 33 -6.28 5.74 3.28
CA THR A 33 -7.50 6.50 3.00
C THR A 33 -8.40 6.73 4.22
N TYR A 34 -8.47 5.78 5.15
CA TYR A 34 -9.53 5.75 6.16
C TYR A 34 -9.07 5.81 7.60
N LEU A 35 -7.81 5.52 7.92
CA LEU A 35 -7.36 5.51 9.33
C LEU A 35 -7.61 6.85 10.01
N LEU A 36 -7.11 7.95 9.43
CA LEU A 36 -7.23 9.26 10.07
C LEU A 36 -8.69 9.67 10.23
N VAL A 37 -9.51 9.48 9.20
CA VAL A 37 -10.95 9.79 9.22
C VAL A 37 -11.65 8.98 10.30
N PHE A 38 -11.38 7.66 10.36
CA PHE A 38 -11.95 6.79 11.38
C PHE A 38 -11.59 7.27 12.80
N ILE A 39 -10.32 7.51 13.07
CA ILE A 39 -9.85 7.92 14.40
C ILE A 39 -10.45 9.28 14.82
N THR A 40 -10.61 10.22 13.88
CA THR A 40 -11.28 11.49 14.19
C THR A 40 -12.80 11.34 14.34
N ASP A 41 -13.45 10.48 13.55
CA ASP A 41 -14.90 10.27 13.61
C ASP A 41 -15.31 9.57 14.93
N ILE A 42 -14.42 8.78 15.54
CA ILE A 42 -14.64 8.19 16.88
C ILE A 42 -14.33 9.14 18.04
N GLY A 43 -13.87 10.36 17.76
CA GLY A 43 -13.74 11.44 18.74
C GLY A 43 -12.32 11.71 19.27
N LEU A 44 -11.28 11.03 18.76
CA LEU A 44 -9.90 11.42 19.07
C LEU A 44 -9.51 12.71 18.36
N SER A 45 -8.64 13.50 18.99
CA SER A 45 -8.18 14.76 18.40
C SER A 45 -7.37 14.51 17.11
N PRO A 46 -7.36 15.44 16.14
CA PRO A 46 -6.53 15.31 14.95
C PRO A 46 -5.03 15.12 15.26
N LYS A 47 -4.56 15.69 16.38
CA LYS A 47 -3.20 15.51 16.88
C LYS A 47 -2.95 14.05 17.27
N ASP A 48 -3.88 13.44 18.01
CA ASP A 48 -3.77 12.05 18.45
C ASP A 48 -3.87 11.07 17.26
N ALA A 49 -4.77 11.35 16.30
CA ALA A 49 -4.86 10.59 15.05
C ALA A 49 -3.54 10.60 14.27
N ALA A 50 -2.88 11.76 14.19
CA ALA A 50 -1.57 11.88 13.56
C ALA A 50 -0.48 11.10 14.31
N VAL A 51 -0.51 11.09 15.65
CA VAL A 51 0.41 10.26 16.48
C VAL A 51 0.23 8.77 16.18
N VAL A 52 -1.02 8.29 16.08
CA VAL A 52 -1.32 6.89 15.74
C VAL A 52 -0.73 6.55 14.37
N MET A 53 -1.00 7.36 13.34
CA MET A 53 -0.46 7.10 12.00
C MET A 53 1.07 7.14 11.98
N LEU A 54 1.68 8.13 12.66
CA LEU A 54 3.14 8.28 12.75
C LEU A 54 3.81 7.07 13.41
N SER A 55 3.22 6.52 14.47
CA SER A 55 3.75 5.33 15.15
C SER A 55 3.92 4.15 14.19
N GLY A 56 2.95 3.96 13.28
CA GLY A 56 3.00 2.97 12.23
C GLY A 56 4.14 3.21 11.24
N GLN A 57 4.29 4.44 10.75
CA GLN A 57 5.34 4.79 9.78
C GLN A 57 6.76 4.60 10.35
N ILE A 58 6.95 4.93 11.64
CA ILE A 58 8.23 4.69 12.32
C ILE A 58 8.49 3.18 12.43
N ALA A 59 7.49 2.41 12.84
CA ALA A 59 7.60 0.96 12.95
C ALA A 59 7.92 0.29 11.61
N ASP A 60 7.29 0.72 10.51
CA ASP A 60 7.57 0.26 9.14
C ASP A 60 9.03 0.51 8.75
N GLY A 61 9.52 1.74 8.96
CA GLY A 61 10.88 2.14 8.61
C GLY A 61 11.96 1.31 9.33
N PHE A 62 11.79 1.06 10.63
CA PHE A 62 12.70 0.19 11.37
C PHE A 62 12.56 -1.28 10.94
N THR A 63 11.33 -1.78 10.86
CA THR A 63 11.08 -3.20 10.58
C THR A 63 11.58 -3.58 9.19
N THR A 64 11.47 -2.70 8.19
CA THR A 64 11.96 -2.96 6.84
C THR A 64 13.46 -3.28 6.82
N ILE A 65 14.26 -2.56 7.61
CA ILE A 65 15.71 -2.78 7.72
C ILE A 65 15.99 -4.13 8.41
N PHE A 66 15.35 -4.36 9.56
CA PHE A 66 15.56 -5.59 10.33
C PHE A 66 15.08 -6.83 9.57
N ALA A 67 13.90 -6.76 8.95
CA ALA A 67 13.35 -7.86 8.16
C ALA A 67 14.28 -8.20 7.00
N GLY A 68 14.84 -7.22 6.29
CA GLY A 68 15.80 -7.45 5.21
C GLY A 68 17.03 -8.22 5.68
N GLU A 69 17.70 -7.74 6.74
CA GLU A 69 18.90 -8.40 7.28
C GLU A 69 18.60 -9.80 7.86
N LEU A 70 17.45 -9.98 8.50
CA LEU A 70 17.03 -11.27 9.06
C LEU A 70 16.67 -12.28 7.96
N ILE A 71 15.98 -11.85 6.90
CA ILE A 71 15.69 -12.68 5.73
C ILE A 71 16.99 -13.09 5.04
N ASP A 72 17.96 -12.18 4.88
CA ASP A 72 19.25 -12.48 4.27
C ASP A 72 20.09 -13.48 5.09
N ARG A 73 19.89 -13.53 6.42
CA ARG A 73 20.58 -14.47 7.32
C ARG A 73 19.89 -15.82 7.43
N PHE A 74 18.57 -15.82 7.59
CA PHE A 74 17.78 -17.01 7.92
C PHE A 74 17.04 -17.61 6.72
N GLY A 75 16.94 -16.88 5.60
CA GLY A 75 16.19 -17.28 4.42
C GLY A 75 14.69 -17.45 4.70
N HIS A 76 14.05 -18.37 3.95
CA HIS A 76 12.65 -18.77 4.11
C HIS A 76 11.63 -17.66 3.88
N PHE A 77 11.62 -17.10 2.67
CA PHE A 77 10.74 -16.00 2.26
C PHE A 77 9.27 -16.27 2.57
N LYS A 78 8.74 -17.47 2.32
CA LYS A 78 7.31 -17.72 2.58
C LYS A 78 7.00 -17.78 4.07
N VAL A 79 7.92 -18.19 4.93
CA VAL A 79 7.70 -18.19 6.38
C VAL A 79 7.57 -16.76 6.90
N TRP A 80 8.49 -15.88 6.48
CA TRP A 80 8.42 -14.44 6.80
C TRP A 80 7.15 -13.79 6.24
N HIS A 81 6.80 -14.11 4.99
CA HIS A 81 5.57 -13.64 4.36
C HIS A 81 4.31 -14.09 5.11
N GLY A 82 4.23 -15.37 5.46
CA GLY A 82 3.09 -15.94 6.18
C GLY A 82 2.97 -15.36 7.59
N ALA A 83 4.07 -15.26 8.33
CA ALA A 83 4.09 -14.66 9.67
C ALA A 83 3.68 -13.19 9.64
N GLY A 84 4.23 -12.40 8.70
CA GLY A 84 3.83 -11.00 8.50
C GLY A 84 2.35 -10.86 8.13
N SER A 85 1.84 -11.74 7.26
CA SER A 85 0.44 -11.73 6.83
C SER A 85 -0.54 -12.06 7.97
N ILE A 86 -0.19 -13.03 8.84
CA ILE A 86 -0.97 -13.33 10.05
C ILE A 86 -0.96 -12.13 10.98
N LEU A 87 0.21 -11.50 11.18
CA LEU A 87 0.34 -10.33 12.04
C LEU A 87 -0.51 -9.17 11.51
N VAL A 88 -0.52 -8.93 10.19
CA VAL A 88 -1.39 -7.96 9.53
C VAL A 88 -2.86 -8.26 9.79
N ALA A 89 -3.32 -9.50 9.55
CA ALA A 89 -4.73 -9.87 9.72
C ALA A 89 -5.25 -9.65 11.15
N VAL A 90 -4.45 -10.04 12.16
CA VAL A 90 -4.81 -9.91 13.58
C VAL A 90 -4.76 -8.46 14.05
N SER A 91 -3.69 -7.74 13.71
CA SER A 91 -3.51 -6.34 14.14
C SER A 91 -4.49 -5.40 13.44
N PHE A 92 -4.73 -5.56 12.13
CA PHE A 92 -5.66 -4.73 11.37
C PHE A 92 -7.11 -4.86 11.87
N SER A 93 -7.50 -6.06 12.30
CA SER A 93 -8.78 -6.29 12.99
C SER A 93 -8.90 -5.49 14.28
N SER A 94 -7.78 -5.24 14.97
CA SER A 94 -7.72 -4.48 16.22
C SER A 94 -7.63 -2.97 15.99
N VAL A 95 -6.97 -2.52 14.92
CA VAL A 95 -6.89 -1.09 14.54
C VAL A 95 -8.28 -0.51 14.27
N PHE A 96 -9.17 -1.25 13.62
CA PHE A 96 -10.56 -0.84 13.36
C PHE A 96 -11.58 -1.50 14.29
N GLY A 97 -11.14 -2.35 15.23
CA GLY A 97 -11.99 -3.18 16.10
C GLY A 97 -12.40 -2.54 17.43
N GLY A 98 -11.99 -1.29 17.68
CA GLY A 98 -12.17 -0.58 18.95
C GLY A 98 -10.96 -0.68 19.87
N CYS A 99 -10.96 0.10 20.95
CA CYS A 99 -9.85 0.16 21.90
C CYS A 99 -9.80 -1.07 22.82
N VAL A 100 -9.03 -2.10 22.44
CA VAL A 100 -8.83 -3.31 23.27
C VAL A 100 -8.29 -2.97 24.68
N PRO A 101 -7.30 -2.08 24.86
CA PRO A 101 -6.83 -1.71 26.20
C PRO A 101 -7.89 -1.02 27.05
N CYS A 102 -8.80 -0.26 26.45
CA CYS A 102 -9.87 0.42 27.17
C CYS A 102 -10.86 -0.59 27.78
N ILE A 103 -11.15 -1.68 27.05
CA ILE A 103 -11.96 -2.79 27.55
C ILE A 103 -11.25 -3.52 28.70
N ILE A 104 -9.94 -3.74 28.59
CA ILE A 104 -9.16 -4.47 29.61
C ILE A 104 -9.02 -3.65 30.91
N PHE A 105 -8.74 -2.35 30.79
CA PHE A 105 -8.49 -1.47 31.94
C PHE A 105 -9.75 -0.73 32.44
N GLY A 106 -10.88 -0.84 31.73
CA GLY A 106 -12.14 -0.16 32.07
C GLY A 106 -12.04 1.37 32.08
N ASN A 107 -11.15 1.93 31.27
CA ASN A 107 -10.87 3.38 31.24
C ASN A 107 -10.88 3.89 29.78
N ASP A 108 -11.78 4.83 29.49
CA ASP A 108 -11.95 5.41 28.15
C ASP A 108 -11.20 6.74 27.99
N SER A 109 -10.14 6.97 28.76
CA SER A 109 -9.31 8.17 28.58
C SER A 109 -8.73 8.25 27.17
N SER A 110 -8.73 9.45 26.58
CA SER A 110 -8.17 9.69 25.25
C SER A 110 -6.71 9.26 25.14
N SER A 111 -5.91 9.47 26.18
CA SER A 111 -4.51 9.02 26.22
C SER A 111 -4.38 7.51 26.12
N LEU A 112 -5.23 6.74 26.80
CA LEU A 112 -5.19 5.28 26.73
C LEU A 112 -5.65 4.78 25.36
N GLN A 113 -6.67 5.42 24.76
CA GLN A 113 -7.08 5.13 23.38
C GLN A 113 -5.95 5.39 22.39
N THR A 114 -5.29 6.55 22.45
CA THR A 114 -4.16 6.88 21.59
C THR A 114 -3.03 5.87 21.72
N ILE A 115 -2.67 5.46 22.93
CA ILE A 115 -1.64 4.44 23.18
C ILE A 115 -2.06 3.10 22.59
N GLY A 116 -3.30 2.67 22.81
CA GLY A 116 -3.81 1.41 22.29
C GLY A 116 -3.82 1.35 20.76
N TYR A 117 -4.36 2.37 20.10
CA TYR A 117 -4.35 2.47 18.65
C TYR A 117 -2.93 2.58 18.09
N SER A 118 -2.03 3.33 18.75
CA SER A 118 -0.62 3.44 18.33
C SER A 118 0.12 2.10 18.44
N PHE A 119 -0.15 1.30 19.46
CA PHE A 119 0.44 -0.02 19.60
C PHE A 119 0.02 -0.95 18.45
N PHE A 120 -1.29 -1.07 18.18
CA PHE A 120 -1.75 -1.92 17.08
C PHE A 120 -1.36 -1.38 15.71
N ALA A 121 -1.30 -0.06 15.54
CA ALA A 121 -0.74 0.59 14.36
C ALA A 121 0.72 0.18 14.10
N ALA A 122 1.56 0.22 15.14
CA ALA A 122 2.96 -0.20 15.04
C ALA A 122 3.06 -1.69 14.69
N VAL A 123 2.31 -2.56 15.37
CA VAL A 123 2.30 -4.01 15.11
C VAL A 123 1.82 -4.33 13.69
N PHE A 124 0.80 -3.63 13.21
CA PHE A 124 0.31 -3.74 11.83
C PHE A 124 1.41 -3.41 10.82
N ASN A 125 2.10 -2.29 11.01
CA ASN A 125 3.18 -1.88 10.11
C ASN A 125 4.39 -2.81 10.18
N VAL A 126 4.68 -3.41 11.34
CA VAL A 126 5.70 -4.48 11.46
C VAL A 126 5.33 -5.68 10.58
N GLY A 127 4.08 -6.15 10.68
CA GLY A 127 3.60 -7.27 9.85
C GLY A 127 3.63 -6.93 8.36
N TRP A 128 3.19 -5.72 8.02
CA TRP A 128 3.16 -5.24 6.65
C TRP A 128 4.57 -5.17 6.05
N ALA A 129 5.54 -4.58 6.77
CA ALA A 129 6.94 -4.51 6.35
C ALA A 129 7.55 -5.90 6.13
N ALA A 130 7.32 -6.84 7.06
CA ALA A 130 7.82 -8.21 6.96
C ALA A 130 7.27 -8.93 5.71
N THR A 131 5.98 -8.79 5.43
CA THR A 131 5.35 -9.33 4.21
C THR A 131 5.90 -8.66 2.95
N GLN A 132 6.07 -7.34 2.96
CA GLN A 132 6.55 -6.59 1.79
C GLN A 132 7.99 -6.97 1.43
N VAL A 133 8.90 -6.93 2.40
CA VAL A 133 10.32 -7.21 2.15
C VAL A 133 10.50 -8.66 1.68
N SER A 134 9.81 -9.62 2.31
CA SER A 134 9.88 -11.03 1.92
C SER A 134 9.28 -11.30 0.54
N HIS A 135 8.17 -10.67 0.17
CA HIS A 135 7.57 -10.82 -1.17
C HIS A 135 8.43 -10.16 -2.26
N MET A 136 8.86 -8.91 -2.06
CA MET A 136 9.59 -8.15 -3.08
C MET A 136 11.01 -8.69 -3.34
N SER A 137 11.67 -9.25 -2.31
CA SER A 137 12.97 -9.91 -2.48
C SER A 137 12.87 -11.23 -3.26
N MET A 138 11.74 -11.92 -3.14
CA MET A 138 11.49 -13.22 -3.76
C MET A 138 11.61 -13.20 -5.29
N VAL A 139 11.25 -12.08 -5.95
CA VAL A 139 11.28 -11.97 -7.43
C VAL A 139 12.66 -12.25 -8.02
N ASN A 140 13.71 -11.83 -7.32
CA ASN A 140 15.09 -12.01 -7.75
C ASN A 140 15.57 -13.45 -7.57
N CYS A 141 14.89 -14.23 -6.74
CA CYS A 141 15.18 -15.65 -6.53
C CYS A 141 14.35 -16.56 -7.45
N ILE A 142 13.19 -16.09 -7.94
CA ILE A 142 12.33 -16.83 -8.87
C ILE A 142 12.93 -16.86 -10.28
N THR A 143 13.50 -15.76 -10.76
CA THR A 143 14.06 -15.70 -12.11
C THR A 143 15.24 -14.72 -12.20
N LEU A 144 16.27 -15.13 -12.93
CA LEU A 144 17.44 -14.31 -13.22
C LEU A 144 17.21 -13.38 -14.42
N ASN A 145 16.28 -13.76 -15.31
CA ASN A 145 15.94 -13.01 -16.51
C ASN A 145 15.21 -11.69 -16.17
N SER A 146 15.75 -10.56 -16.63
CA SER A 146 15.18 -9.22 -16.39
C SER A 146 13.77 -9.08 -16.97
N THR A 147 13.51 -9.61 -18.16
CA THR A 147 12.19 -9.58 -18.80
C THR A 147 11.15 -10.34 -17.97
N SER A 148 11.51 -11.52 -17.44
CA SER A 148 10.61 -12.28 -16.57
C SER A 148 10.33 -11.58 -15.24
N ARG A 149 11.32 -10.87 -14.67
CA ARG A 149 11.12 -10.01 -13.47
C ARG A 149 10.16 -8.87 -13.74
N VAL A 150 10.24 -8.24 -14.92
CA VAL A 150 9.29 -7.19 -15.33
C VAL A 150 7.88 -7.76 -15.42
N VAL A 151 7.68 -8.95 -15.99
CA VAL A 151 6.37 -9.60 -16.08
C VAL A 151 5.79 -9.91 -14.70
N LEU A 152 6.59 -10.48 -13.79
CA LEU A 152 6.19 -10.76 -12.40
C LEU A 152 5.78 -9.48 -11.65
N THR A 153 6.58 -8.41 -11.80
CA THR A 153 6.34 -7.12 -11.16
C THR A 153 5.10 -6.44 -11.74
N SER A 154 4.90 -6.51 -13.06
CA SER A 154 3.71 -5.97 -13.73
C SER A 154 2.44 -6.68 -13.26
N CYS A 155 2.46 -8.01 -13.15
CA CYS A 155 1.33 -8.79 -12.62
C CYS A 155 1.01 -8.39 -11.17
N ARG A 156 2.04 -8.25 -10.32
CA ARG A 156 1.86 -7.74 -8.94
C ARG A 156 1.23 -6.34 -8.93
N ASN A 157 1.69 -5.42 -9.78
CA ASN A 157 1.14 -4.08 -9.87
C ASN A 157 -0.34 -4.10 -10.31
N ALA A 158 -0.72 -4.98 -11.23
CA ALA A 158 -2.11 -5.16 -11.63
C ALA A 158 -2.99 -5.64 -10.46
N PHE A 159 -2.52 -6.63 -9.68
CA PHE A 159 -3.22 -7.07 -8.48
C PHE A 159 -3.27 -5.99 -7.39
N SER A 160 -2.28 -5.12 -7.29
CA SER A 160 -2.31 -3.94 -6.41
C SER A 160 -3.46 -3.00 -6.76
N MET A 161 -3.71 -2.76 -8.05
CA MET A 161 -4.86 -1.97 -8.51
C MET A 161 -6.17 -2.66 -8.18
N VAL A 162 -6.26 -3.98 -8.38
CA VAL A 162 -7.43 -4.78 -7.99
C VAL A 162 -7.67 -4.70 -6.48
N ALA A 163 -6.62 -4.74 -5.65
CA ALA A 163 -6.73 -4.61 -4.20
C ALA A 163 -7.36 -3.28 -3.78
N ASN A 164 -6.84 -2.17 -4.32
CA ASN A 164 -7.34 -0.83 -4.07
C ASN A 164 -8.81 -0.69 -4.49
N LEU A 165 -9.17 -1.12 -5.70
CA LEU A 165 -10.54 -1.05 -6.19
C LEU A 165 -11.49 -1.94 -5.37
N SER A 166 -11.03 -3.13 -4.95
CA SER A 166 -11.81 -4.02 -4.09
C SER A 166 -12.14 -3.37 -2.75
N LEU A 167 -11.18 -2.69 -2.12
CA LEU A 167 -11.43 -1.92 -0.90
C LEU A 167 -12.50 -0.85 -1.12
N TYR A 168 -12.35 -0.01 -2.15
CA TYR A 168 -13.30 1.09 -2.36
C TYR A 168 -14.70 0.58 -2.72
N ALA A 169 -14.80 -0.55 -3.42
CA ALA A 169 -16.09 -1.22 -3.66
C ALA A 169 -16.74 -1.70 -2.36
N ILE A 170 -15.97 -2.35 -1.47
CA ILE A 170 -16.44 -2.78 -0.15
C ILE A 170 -16.87 -1.56 0.68
N ALA A 171 -16.04 -0.54 0.75
CA ALA A 171 -16.32 0.68 1.50
C ALA A 171 -17.59 1.37 0.98
N PHE A 172 -17.73 1.51 -0.34
CA PHE A 172 -18.93 2.07 -0.95
C PHE A 172 -20.19 1.29 -0.58
N ALA A 173 -20.15 -0.05 -0.68
CA ALA A 173 -21.26 -0.90 -0.31
C ALA A 173 -21.63 -0.76 1.18
N VAL A 174 -20.64 -0.77 2.08
CA VAL A 174 -20.87 -0.63 3.53
C VAL A 174 -21.46 0.74 3.87
N PHE A 175 -20.91 1.83 3.32
CA PHE A 175 -21.43 3.17 3.56
C PHE A 175 -22.86 3.38 3.02
N HIS A 176 -23.24 2.67 1.96
CA HIS A 176 -24.58 2.74 1.40
C HIS A 176 -25.60 1.90 2.19
N ILE A 177 -25.21 0.69 2.61
CA ILE A 177 -26.11 -0.24 3.32
C ILE A 177 -26.33 0.19 4.77
N ARG A 178 -25.31 0.76 5.42
CA ARG A 178 -25.36 1.12 6.84
C ARG A 178 -25.09 2.62 7.01
N PRO A 179 -26.04 3.53 6.77
CA PRO A 179 -25.83 4.94 7.07
C PRO A 179 -25.58 5.13 8.57
N SER A 180 -24.54 5.89 8.93
CA SER A 180 -24.15 6.14 10.31
C SER A 180 -24.79 7.41 10.87
N LYS A 181 -25.26 7.36 12.12
CA LYS A 181 -25.74 8.52 12.89
C LYS A 181 -25.03 8.67 14.23
N THR A 182 -24.50 7.56 14.76
CA THR A 182 -23.79 7.51 16.04
C THR A 182 -22.34 7.03 15.84
N THR A 183 -21.48 7.30 16.81
CA THR A 183 -20.09 6.83 16.82
C THR A 183 -20.00 5.29 16.75
N SER A 184 -20.91 4.57 17.42
CA SER A 184 -20.95 3.11 17.35
C SER A 184 -21.31 2.60 15.95
N ASP A 185 -22.16 3.32 15.20
CA ASP A 185 -22.45 2.96 13.80
C ASP A 185 -21.21 3.13 12.92
N VAL A 186 -20.41 4.18 13.16
CA VAL A 186 -19.16 4.43 12.44
C VAL A 186 -18.16 3.31 12.71
N GLU A 187 -17.94 2.96 13.97
CA GLU A 187 -17.09 1.81 14.33
C GLU A 187 -17.55 0.55 13.63
N ASN A 188 -18.85 0.26 13.64
CA ASN A 188 -19.40 -0.92 12.97
C ASN A 188 -19.19 -0.88 11.44
N GLN A 189 -19.33 0.27 10.78
CA GLN A 189 -19.02 0.42 9.35
C GLN A 189 -17.57 0.04 9.07
N TYR A 190 -16.62 0.66 9.77
CA TYR A 190 -15.20 0.42 9.53
C TYR A 190 -14.76 -1.00 9.91
N ARG A 191 -15.39 -1.63 10.92
CA ARG A 191 -15.19 -3.05 11.24
C ARG A 191 -15.61 -3.96 10.09
N TRP A 192 -16.78 -3.72 9.48
CA TRP A 192 -17.22 -4.51 8.32
C TRP A 192 -16.30 -4.33 7.12
N ILE A 193 -15.80 -3.11 6.88
CA ILE A 193 -14.79 -2.85 5.85
C ILE A 193 -13.53 -3.66 6.14
N ALA A 194 -12.98 -3.54 7.35
CA ALA A 194 -11.75 -4.22 7.74
C ALA A 194 -11.86 -5.74 7.68
N TYR A 195 -12.91 -6.34 8.25
CA TYR A 195 -13.10 -7.80 8.25
C TYR A 195 -13.30 -8.36 6.85
N SER A 196 -14.07 -7.68 5.99
CA SER A 196 -14.27 -8.10 4.61
C SER A 196 -12.96 -8.02 3.80
N SER A 197 -12.19 -6.94 3.98
CA SER A 197 -10.90 -6.76 3.32
C SER A 197 -9.85 -7.78 3.78
N ILE A 198 -9.78 -8.07 5.08
CA ILE A 198 -8.89 -9.12 5.61
C ILE A 198 -9.29 -10.47 5.05
N PHE A 199 -10.58 -10.83 5.05
CA PHE A 199 -11.05 -12.11 4.55
C PHE A 199 -10.63 -12.33 3.08
N ILE A 200 -10.88 -11.34 2.23
CA ILE A 200 -10.47 -11.38 0.82
C ILE A 200 -8.95 -11.49 0.70
N GLY A 201 -8.19 -10.64 1.42
CA GLY A 201 -6.73 -10.66 1.39
C GLY A 201 -6.14 -12.00 1.85
N CYS A 202 -6.66 -12.59 2.93
CA CYS A 202 -6.24 -13.89 3.43
C CYS A 202 -6.48 -15.02 2.42
N CYS A 203 -7.61 -15.01 1.70
CA CYS A 203 -7.84 -15.96 0.61
C CYS A 203 -6.73 -15.91 -0.45
N PHE A 204 -6.32 -14.71 -0.86
CA PHE A 204 -5.22 -14.54 -1.82
C PHE A 204 -3.85 -14.92 -1.25
N VAL A 205 -3.59 -14.66 0.03
CA VAL A 205 -2.38 -15.15 0.71
C VAL A 205 -2.33 -16.67 0.70
N VAL A 206 -3.45 -17.36 0.97
CA VAL A 206 -3.51 -18.84 0.89
C VAL A 206 -3.23 -19.32 -0.53
N LEU A 207 -3.80 -18.67 -1.56
CA LEU A 207 -3.53 -18.99 -2.96
C LEU A 207 -2.05 -18.83 -3.32
N PHE A 208 -1.41 -17.74 -2.86
CA PHE A 208 0.03 -17.54 -3.01
C PHE A 208 0.83 -18.66 -2.33
N HIS A 209 0.50 -19.01 -1.09
CA HIS A 209 1.21 -20.05 -0.34
C HIS A 209 1.05 -21.45 -0.94
N ILE A 210 -0.09 -21.76 -1.55
CA ILE A 210 -0.30 -23.05 -2.23
C ILE A 210 0.41 -23.07 -3.59
N GLY A 211 0.30 -21.99 -4.36
CA GLY A 211 0.73 -21.96 -5.75
C GLY A 211 2.19 -21.59 -5.99
N THR A 212 2.86 -20.94 -5.03
CA THR A 212 4.29 -20.60 -5.13
C THR A 212 5.17 -21.67 -4.47
N LYS A 213 6.21 -22.11 -5.16
CA LYS A 213 7.26 -22.94 -4.55
C LYS A 213 8.19 -22.04 -3.73
N GLU A 214 8.70 -22.55 -2.60
CA GLU A 214 9.72 -21.81 -1.82
C GLU A 214 10.95 -21.60 -2.71
N PRO A 215 11.29 -20.35 -3.08
CA PRO A 215 12.52 -20.11 -3.80
C PRO A 215 13.64 -20.23 -2.79
N ARG A 216 14.49 -21.24 -2.99
CA ARG A 216 15.73 -21.35 -2.24
C ARG A 216 16.62 -20.19 -2.67
N LEU A 217 17.26 -19.53 -1.70
CA LEU A 217 18.40 -18.66 -2.02
C LEU A 217 19.38 -19.53 -2.83
N LYS A 218 19.51 -19.29 -4.14
CA LYS A 218 20.33 -20.16 -5.00
C LYS A 218 21.73 -20.24 -4.40
N GLU A 219 22.16 -21.42 -3.94
CA GLU A 219 23.51 -21.64 -3.44
C GLU A 219 24.58 -21.41 -4.53
N GLU A 220 24.19 -21.29 -5.80
CA GLU A 220 25.05 -20.80 -6.89
C GLU A 220 25.70 -19.44 -6.57
N PHE A 221 25.08 -18.59 -5.73
CA PHE A 221 25.69 -17.34 -5.25
C PHE A 221 26.92 -17.56 -4.34
N ARG A 222 27.14 -18.76 -3.81
CA ARG A 222 28.33 -19.12 -3.02
C ARG A 222 29.45 -19.77 -3.85
N GLY A 223 29.14 -20.27 -5.06
CA GLY A 223 30.09 -21.02 -5.91
C GLY A 223 30.93 -20.15 -6.85
N HIS A 224 30.50 -18.92 -7.14
CA HIS A 224 31.33 -17.90 -7.77
C HIS A 224 31.53 -16.78 -6.75
N GLY A 225 32.79 -16.35 -6.56
CA GLY A 225 33.23 -15.37 -5.56
C GLY A 225 32.63 -13.97 -5.71
N TYR A 226 31.30 -13.86 -5.69
CA TYR A 226 30.59 -12.63 -5.44
C TYR A 226 30.69 -12.36 -3.94
N GLU A 227 31.70 -11.59 -3.56
CA GLU A 227 31.76 -11.00 -2.22
C GLU A 227 30.42 -10.28 -1.97
N LYS A 228 29.75 -10.60 -0.85
CA LYS A 228 28.58 -9.83 -0.41
C LYS A 228 29.00 -8.36 -0.37
N LEU A 229 28.39 -7.52 -1.22
CA LEU A 229 28.66 -6.09 -1.18
C LEU A 229 28.34 -5.59 0.23
N SER A 230 29.32 -4.96 0.88
CA SER A 230 29.08 -4.30 2.16
C SER A 230 27.97 -3.26 1.98
N TRP A 231 27.00 -3.24 2.91
CA TRP A 231 25.94 -2.21 2.94
C TRP A 231 26.51 -0.78 2.89
N THR A 232 27.71 -0.57 3.45
CA THR A 232 28.45 0.70 3.41
C THR A 232 28.76 1.20 1.99
N PHE A 233 28.79 0.32 0.99
CA PHE A 233 29.02 0.67 -0.40
C PHE A 233 27.90 1.56 -0.96
N TRP A 234 26.65 1.27 -0.60
CA TRP A 234 25.49 2.03 -1.09
C TRP A 234 25.54 3.49 -0.64
N PHE A 235 26.05 3.76 0.56
CA PHE A 235 26.22 5.12 1.08
C PHE A 235 27.24 5.95 0.28
N LYS A 236 28.09 5.33 -0.54
CA LYS A 236 29.06 6.03 -1.40
C LYS A 236 28.53 6.35 -2.79
N LYS A 237 27.38 5.80 -3.18
CA LYS A 237 26.83 5.94 -4.54
C LYS A 237 25.88 7.13 -4.62
N LEU A 238 26.28 8.18 -5.34
CA LEU A 238 25.42 9.37 -5.54
C LEU A 238 24.07 9.02 -6.20
N LEU A 239 24.07 8.12 -7.18
CA LEU A 239 22.86 7.69 -7.88
C LEU A 239 21.82 7.06 -6.94
N TYR A 240 22.28 6.38 -5.87
CA TYR A 240 21.38 5.80 -4.86
C TYR A 240 20.55 6.88 -4.17
N TYR A 241 21.19 7.97 -3.74
CA TYR A 241 20.50 9.10 -3.13
C TYR A 241 19.57 9.84 -4.10
N GLN A 242 19.97 9.97 -5.38
CA GLN A 242 19.12 10.61 -6.39
C GLN A 242 17.83 9.83 -6.62
N VAL A 243 17.91 8.50 -6.80
CA VAL A 243 16.73 7.65 -6.99
C VAL A 243 15.90 7.59 -5.72
N ALA A 244 16.53 7.46 -4.54
CA ALA A 244 15.83 7.45 -3.26
C ALA A 244 15.06 8.75 -3.02
N LEU A 245 15.64 9.91 -3.32
CA LEU A 245 14.97 11.20 -3.18
C LEU A 245 13.75 11.32 -4.08
N VAL A 246 13.89 10.98 -5.37
CA VAL A 246 12.76 11.00 -6.33
C VAL A 246 11.65 10.07 -5.86
N TYR A 247 12.00 8.84 -5.48
CA TYR A 247 11.03 7.87 -4.99
C TYR A 247 10.31 8.36 -3.72
N MET A 248 11.05 8.92 -2.76
CA MET A 248 10.50 9.40 -1.49
C MET A 248 9.53 10.57 -1.73
N LEU A 249 9.88 11.52 -2.59
CA LEU A 249 9.00 12.63 -2.96
C LEU A 249 7.73 12.15 -3.70
N THR A 250 7.86 11.23 -4.64
CA THR A 250 6.70 10.62 -5.34
C THR A 250 5.78 9.90 -4.36
N ARG A 251 6.34 9.10 -3.44
CA ARG A 251 5.59 8.41 -2.38
C ARG A 251 4.93 9.40 -1.42
N LEU A 252 5.60 10.50 -1.09
CA LEU A 252 5.06 11.52 -0.21
C LEU A 252 3.81 12.17 -0.81
N ILE A 253 3.88 12.59 -2.08
CA ILE A 253 2.74 13.21 -2.79
C ILE A 253 1.55 12.26 -2.81
N THR A 254 1.76 11.00 -3.20
CA THR A 254 0.70 10.00 -3.31
C THR A 254 0.08 9.64 -1.95
N ASN A 255 0.90 9.35 -0.94
CA ASN A 255 0.43 8.95 0.39
C ASN A 255 -0.28 10.09 1.13
N VAL A 256 0.27 11.31 1.08
CA VAL A 256 -0.36 12.50 1.72
C VAL A 256 -1.68 12.80 1.05
N SER A 257 -1.72 12.80 -0.29
CA SER A 257 -2.96 13.04 -1.02
C SER A 257 -4.00 11.98 -0.69
N GLN A 258 -3.63 10.70 -0.68
CA GLN A 258 -4.55 9.62 -0.34
C GLN A 258 -5.08 9.73 1.11
N ALA A 259 -4.25 10.18 2.06
CA ALA A 259 -4.63 10.31 3.46
C ALA A 259 -5.55 11.48 3.77
N PHE A 260 -5.40 12.60 3.07
CA PHE A 260 -6.22 13.79 3.30
C PHE A 260 -7.40 13.92 2.34
N LEU A 261 -7.45 13.14 1.25
CA LEU A 261 -8.52 13.21 0.26
C LEU A 261 -9.91 13.05 0.86
N ALA A 262 -10.10 12.08 1.76
CA ALA A 262 -11.39 11.84 2.38
C ALA A 262 -11.82 13.00 3.29
N PHE A 263 -10.88 13.64 4.01
CA PHE A 263 -11.17 14.85 4.78
C PHE A 263 -11.58 16.02 3.90
N TYR A 264 -10.84 16.27 2.81
CA TYR A 264 -11.14 17.36 1.90
C TYR A 264 -12.54 17.23 1.28
N VAL A 265 -12.88 16.03 0.81
CA VAL A 265 -14.18 15.74 0.19
C VAL A 265 -15.35 15.92 1.16
N ILE A 266 -15.19 15.56 2.43
CA ILE A 266 -16.27 15.58 3.41
C ILE A 266 -16.35 16.90 4.19
N ASN A 267 -15.22 17.39 4.70
CA ASN A 267 -15.21 18.55 5.58
C ASN A 267 -15.25 19.86 4.79
N ASP A 268 -14.44 19.97 3.73
CA ASP A 268 -14.30 21.20 2.96
C ASP A 268 -15.36 21.30 1.85
N LEU A 269 -15.51 20.25 1.04
CA LEU A 269 -16.49 20.22 -0.06
C LEU A 269 -17.91 19.83 0.36
N ARG A 270 -18.10 19.33 1.59
CA ARG A 270 -19.41 18.90 2.15
C ARG A 270 -20.17 17.94 1.23
N MET A 271 -19.45 17.01 0.61
CA MET A 271 -20.04 15.98 -0.25
C MET A 271 -20.69 14.87 0.59
N ALA A 272 -21.44 13.98 -0.07
CA ALA A 272 -22.06 12.85 0.60
C ALA A 272 -21.00 11.89 1.17
N GLN A 273 -21.32 11.15 2.25
CA GLN A 273 -20.39 10.20 2.89
C GLN A 273 -19.87 9.13 1.93
N SER A 274 -20.67 8.71 0.95
CA SER A 274 -20.27 7.78 -0.11
C SER A 274 -19.12 8.31 -0.99
N SER A 275 -18.93 9.63 -1.05
CA SER A 275 -17.84 10.26 -1.79
C SER A 275 -16.45 9.92 -1.23
N LYS A 276 -16.35 9.51 0.06
CA LYS A 276 -15.12 8.97 0.68
C LYS A 276 -14.61 7.69 -0.03
N ALA A 277 -15.49 6.95 -0.70
CA ALA A 277 -15.12 5.76 -1.47
C ALA A 277 -15.13 6.02 -2.98
N LEU A 278 -16.09 6.81 -3.46
CA LEU A 278 -16.27 7.08 -4.89
C LEU A 278 -15.08 7.84 -5.50
N ILE A 279 -14.61 8.91 -4.87
CA ILE A 279 -13.53 9.74 -5.42
C ILE A 279 -12.20 8.97 -5.52
N PRO A 280 -11.72 8.28 -4.47
CA PRO A 280 -10.56 7.40 -4.61
C PRO A 280 -10.75 6.31 -5.68
N ALA A 281 -11.94 5.69 -5.77
CA ALA A 281 -12.21 4.69 -6.79
C ALA A 281 -12.05 5.27 -8.21
N MET A 282 -12.54 6.48 -8.47
CA MET A 282 -12.37 7.15 -9.77
C MET A 282 -10.89 7.42 -10.09
N ILE A 283 -10.11 7.87 -9.11
CA ILE A 283 -8.66 8.08 -9.26
C ILE A 283 -7.98 6.77 -9.67
N TYR A 284 -8.26 5.67 -8.97
CA TYR A 284 -7.64 4.38 -9.22
C TYR A 284 -8.12 3.71 -10.52
N ILE A 285 -9.40 3.84 -10.90
CA ILE A 285 -9.90 3.37 -12.20
C ILE A 285 -9.19 4.11 -13.34
N CYS A 286 -9.11 5.44 -13.24
CA CYS A 286 -8.44 6.25 -14.26
C CYS A 286 -6.95 5.93 -14.32
N SER A 287 -6.27 5.83 -13.17
CA SER A 287 -4.86 5.44 -13.10
C SER A 287 -4.62 4.07 -13.73
N PHE A 288 -5.48 3.08 -13.45
CA PHE A 288 -5.37 1.75 -14.03
C PHE A 288 -5.51 1.74 -15.55
N ILE A 289 -6.51 2.46 -16.09
CA ILE A 289 -6.70 2.59 -17.55
C ILE A 289 -5.46 3.23 -18.19
N VAL A 290 -4.95 4.32 -17.60
CA VAL A 290 -3.75 5.00 -18.12
C VAL A 290 -2.53 4.07 -18.03
N SER A 291 -2.35 3.33 -16.96
CA SER A 291 -1.25 2.36 -16.81
C SER A 291 -1.29 1.27 -17.89
N ILE A 292 -2.47 0.77 -18.29
CA ILE A 292 -2.60 -0.18 -19.41
C ILE A 292 -2.13 0.47 -20.72
N ILE A 293 -2.56 1.69 -21.01
CA ILE A 293 -2.15 2.42 -22.22
C ILE A 293 -0.63 2.64 -22.23
N LEU A 294 -0.06 2.97 -21.07
CA LEU A 294 1.38 3.19 -20.90
C LEU A 294 2.21 1.90 -21.12
N GLN A 295 1.64 0.72 -20.88
CA GLN A 295 2.32 -0.56 -21.14
C GLN A 295 2.50 -0.86 -22.64
N GLU A 296 1.62 -0.36 -23.49
CA GLU A 296 1.70 -0.54 -24.95
C GLU A 296 2.72 0.40 -25.62
N LEU A 297 3.28 1.36 -24.87
CA LEU A 297 4.23 2.34 -25.39
C LEU A 297 5.67 1.85 -25.31
N THR A 298 6.46 2.19 -26.34
CA THR A 298 7.90 1.96 -26.31
C THR A 298 8.61 3.01 -25.44
N TRP A 299 9.30 2.55 -24.40
CA TRP A 299 9.96 3.41 -23.43
C TRP A 299 11.38 3.77 -23.87
N THR A 300 11.65 5.08 -23.94
CA THR A 300 13.01 5.64 -24.08
C THR A 300 13.29 6.53 -22.86
N GLY A 301 14.57 6.75 -22.54
CA GLY A 301 14.94 7.57 -21.38
C GLY A 301 14.38 9.01 -21.44
N GLN A 302 14.23 9.58 -22.65
CA GLN A 302 13.61 10.89 -22.84
C GLN A 302 12.09 10.84 -22.62
N ARG A 303 11.40 9.81 -23.14
CA ARG A 303 9.96 9.62 -22.92
C ARG A 303 9.64 9.43 -21.45
N LEU A 304 10.41 8.60 -20.73
CA LEU A 304 10.24 8.39 -19.30
C LEU A 304 10.31 9.71 -18.51
N LYS A 305 11.34 10.52 -18.77
CA LYS A 305 11.49 11.85 -18.15
C LYS A 305 10.35 12.80 -18.53
N GLY A 306 9.90 12.77 -19.80
CA GLY A 306 8.79 13.57 -20.29
C GLY A 306 7.48 13.25 -19.55
N PHE A 307 7.10 11.97 -19.53
CA PHE A 307 5.88 11.51 -18.84
C PHE A 307 5.93 11.81 -17.34
N PHE A 308 7.05 11.53 -16.68
CA PHE A 308 7.23 11.86 -15.27
C PHE A 308 7.07 13.37 -15.00
N SER A 309 7.64 14.22 -15.86
CA SER A 309 7.52 15.69 -15.74
C SER A 309 6.08 16.16 -15.94
N VAL A 310 5.36 15.60 -16.92
CA VAL A 310 3.94 15.88 -17.13
C VAL A 310 3.12 15.49 -15.90
N GLY A 311 3.36 14.30 -15.34
CA GLY A 311 2.71 13.85 -14.10
C GLY A 311 2.95 14.80 -12.94
N GLY A 312 4.19 15.29 -12.77
CA GLY A 312 4.52 16.30 -11.76
C GLY A 312 3.78 17.63 -11.96
N VAL A 313 3.69 18.13 -13.20
CA VAL A 313 2.94 19.36 -13.51
C VAL A 313 1.44 19.18 -13.23
N LEU A 314 0.86 18.04 -13.61
CA LEU A 314 -0.54 17.75 -13.31
C LEU A 314 -0.81 17.73 -11.80
N TRP A 315 0.10 17.16 -11.00
CA TRP A 315 0.01 17.19 -9.55
C TRP A 315 0.06 18.61 -8.97
N ILE A 316 0.92 19.48 -9.51
CA ILE A 316 0.98 20.90 -9.11
C ILE A 316 -0.34 21.61 -9.44
N LEU A 317 -0.92 21.34 -10.62
CA LEU A 317 -2.21 21.92 -11.03
C LEU A 317 -3.35 21.44 -10.12
N CYS A 318 -3.42 20.14 -9.82
CA CYS A 318 -4.40 19.58 -8.89
C CYS A 318 -4.23 20.13 -7.47
N GLY A 319 -2.99 20.24 -6.97
CA GLY A 319 -2.70 20.83 -5.66
C GLY A 319 -3.11 22.30 -5.58
N SER A 320 -2.90 23.07 -6.66
CA SER A 320 -3.39 24.45 -6.75
C SER A 320 -4.92 24.51 -6.70
N ALA A 321 -5.59 23.59 -7.40
CA ALA A 321 -7.05 23.51 -7.38
C ALA A 321 -7.59 23.21 -5.97
N PHE A 322 -6.94 22.35 -5.19
CA PHE A 322 -7.34 22.08 -3.80
C PHE A 322 -7.29 23.33 -2.91
N LEU A 323 -6.31 24.21 -3.11
CA LEU A 323 -6.15 25.43 -2.30
C LEU A 323 -7.17 26.52 -2.64
N PHE A 324 -7.57 26.64 -3.91
CA PHE A 324 -8.40 27.75 -4.39
C PHE A 324 -9.86 27.38 -4.67
N MET A 325 -10.23 26.10 -4.66
CA MET A 325 -11.58 25.67 -4.98
C MET A 325 -12.58 25.98 -3.85
N PRO A 326 -13.63 26.77 -4.10
CA PRO A 326 -14.72 26.97 -3.16
C PRO A 326 -15.64 25.73 -3.11
N GLY A 327 -16.25 25.46 -1.95
CA GLY A 327 -17.15 24.31 -1.76
C GLY A 327 -18.39 24.30 -2.66
N SER A 328 -18.74 25.43 -3.30
CA SER A 328 -19.82 25.50 -4.30
C SER A 328 -19.50 24.75 -5.60
N MET A 329 -18.22 24.51 -5.90
CA MET A 329 -17.76 23.85 -7.14
C MET A 329 -17.41 22.38 -6.93
N LYS A 330 -18.11 21.69 -6.02
CA LYS A 330 -17.87 20.28 -5.67
C LYS A 330 -17.86 19.32 -6.87
N ASP A 331 -18.59 19.61 -7.94
CA ASP A 331 -18.64 18.76 -9.13
C ASP A 331 -17.31 18.75 -9.91
N VAL A 332 -16.48 19.79 -9.75
CA VAL A 332 -15.13 19.83 -10.32
C VAL A 332 -14.23 18.76 -9.71
N MET A 333 -14.52 18.30 -8.49
CA MET A 333 -13.77 17.21 -7.85
C MET A 333 -13.83 15.91 -8.66
N TYR A 334 -14.95 15.62 -9.33
CA TYR A 334 -15.06 14.46 -10.20
C TYR A 334 -14.11 14.55 -11.40
N PHE A 335 -14.00 15.73 -12.01
CA PHE A 335 -13.03 15.95 -13.09
C PHE A 335 -11.59 15.89 -12.57
N LEU A 336 -11.29 16.53 -11.44
CA LEU A 336 -9.95 16.48 -10.83
C LEU A 336 -9.53 15.06 -10.47
N SER A 337 -10.46 14.21 -10.04
CA SER A 337 -10.16 12.81 -9.73
C SER A 337 -9.59 12.05 -10.94
N LEU A 338 -10.05 12.37 -12.16
CA LEU A 338 -9.51 11.82 -13.40
C LEU A 338 -8.10 12.36 -13.67
N VAL A 339 -7.89 13.67 -13.51
CA VAL A 339 -6.58 14.30 -13.70
C VAL A 339 -5.54 13.75 -12.71
N ILE A 340 -5.93 13.56 -11.44
CA ILE A 340 -5.09 12.93 -10.42
C ILE A 340 -4.79 11.48 -10.78
N GLY A 341 -5.77 10.74 -11.31
CA GLY A 341 -5.57 9.38 -11.80
C GLY A 341 -4.50 9.30 -12.90
N ILE A 342 -4.57 10.19 -13.88
CA ILE A 342 -3.54 10.33 -14.92
C ILE A 342 -2.20 10.69 -14.29
N ALA A 343 -2.16 11.71 -13.43
CA ALA A 343 -0.93 12.16 -12.78
C ALA A 343 -0.26 11.03 -12.00
N ASN A 344 -1.02 10.23 -11.25
CA ASN A 344 -0.55 9.04 -10.55
C ASN A 344 0.06 8.02 -11.50
N ALA A 345 -0.65 7.62 -12.56
CA ALA A 345 -0.12 6.64 -13.50
C ALA A 345 1.17 7.09 -14.21
N LEU A 346 1.41 8.41 -14.32
CA LEU A 346 2.61 8.97 -14.94
C LEU A 346 3.83 9.04 -14.02
N ILE A 347 3.62 9.16 -12.70
CA ILE A 347 4.73 9.28 -11.72
C ILE A 347 5.06 7.96 -11.01
N THR A 348 4.22 6.94 -11.15
CA THR A 348 4.31 5.64 -10.43
C THR A 348 4.67 4.51 -11.37
#